data_AF-A0A7V7U8E5-F1
#
_entry.id   AF-A0A7V7U8E5-F1
#
_cell.length_a   1.000
_cell.length_b   1.000
_cell.length_c   1.000
_cell.angle_alpha   90.00
_cell.angle_beta   90.00
_cell.angle_gamma   90.00
#
_symmetry.space_group_name_H-M   'P 1'
#
loop_
_entity.id
_entity.type
_entity.pdbx_description
1 polymer ?
#
loop_
_entity_poly.entity_id
_entity_poly.type
_entity_poly.pdbx_seq_one_letter_code
_entity_poly.pdbx_strand_id
1 'polypeptide(L)'
;MKLFILDIDGLLIDEDQFDRECYIKAINQELNIQVTADELCKLNVTDASALDHFIECYQIKESRSVLHRQVEKTYYQLLRQALIERNYSDQDKAKVHNLFSELKARKDLHLAVVSSHWGSIAKLKLWAMGIELNRLTFASASDALHFVDVVALASFRAKQDAGELFAERLLISDAEAACKIAKELKDTWLSYEQAAALDINIAYVREYEMA
;
A
#
# COMPACT_ATOMS: atom_id res chain seq x y z
N MET A 1 0.52 23.99 5.98
CA MET A 1 1.27 22.79 5.53
C MET A 1 0.44 22.00 4.53
N LYS A 2 1.09 21.23 3.64
CA LYS A 2 0.44 20.24 2.77
C LYS A 2 0.44 18.86 3.42
N LEU A 3 -0.53 18.00 3.11
CA LEU A 3 -0.47 16.57 3.45
C LEU A 3 -0.16 15.78 2.19
N PHE A 4 0.90 14.99 2.22
CA PHE A 4 1.19 14.00 1.20
C PHE A 4 0.75 12.63 1.71
N ILE A 5 -0.15 11.99 0.98
CA ILE A 5 -0.62 10.64 1.24
C ILE A 5 -0.01 9.76 0.16
N LEU A 6 1.05 9.07 0.54
CA LEU A 6 1.80 8.20 -0.37
C LEU A 6 1.23 6.80 -0.31
N ASP A 7 0.67 6.33 -1.42
CA ASP A 7 0.47 4.89 -1.62
C ASP A 7 1.84 4.25 -1.85
N ILE A 8 2.10 3.16 -1.13
CA ILE A 8 3.34 2.40 -1.29
C ILE A 8 3.17 1.19 -2.20
N ASP A 9 1.94 0.81 -2.50
CA ASP A 9 1.64 -0.32 -3.35
C ASP A 9 1.99 0.06 -4.80
N GLY A 10 2.81 -0.78 -5.43
CA GLY A 10 3.41 -0.48 -6.74
C GLY A 10 4.51 0.59 -6.73
N LEU A 11 4.73 1.32 -5.64
CA LEU A 11 5.86 2.25 -5.50
C LEU A 11 7.16 1.50 -5.20
N LEU A 12 7.14 0.64 -4.18
CA LEU A 12 8.36 0.11 -3.56
C LEU A 12 8.97 -1.04 -4.34
N ILE A 13 8.14 -1.76 -5.05
CA ILE A 13 8.49 -3.01 -5.69
C ILE A 13 7.74 -3.03 -7.04
N ASP A 14 8.38 -3.62 -8.04
CA ASP A 14 7.74 -3.96 -9.31
C ASP A 14 6.78 -5.17 -9.04
N GLU A 15 5.63 -4.88 -8.43
CA GLU A 15 4.89 -5.81 -7.54
C GLU A 15 3.93 -6.77 -8.20
N ASP A 16 3.60 -6.65 -9.48
CA ASP A 16 2.27 -7.14 -9.83
C ASP A 16 2.10 -8.66 -9.84
N GLN A 17 3.19 -9.41 -10.00
CA GLN A 17 3.08 -10.86 -10.19
C GLN A 17 3.31 -11.67 -8.91
N PHE A 18 4.51 -11.63 -8.32
CA PHE A 18 4.85 -12.56 -7.23
C PHE A 18 4.12 -12.25 -5.91
N ASP A 19 3.86 -10.97 -5.64
CA ASP A 19 3.12 -10.55 -4.45
C ASP A 19 1.67 -11.07 -4.50
N ARG A 20 1.04 -10.84 -5.65
CA ARG A 20 -0.29 -11.36 -5.99
C ARG A 20 -0.33 -12.88 -5.93
N GLU A 21 0.69 -13.57 -6.45
CA GLU A 21 0.81 -15.03 -6.36
C GLU A 21 0.91 -15.51 -4.91
N CYS A 22 1.66 -14.81 -4.05
CA CYS A 22 1.74 -15.13 -2.62
C CYS A 22 0.37 -14.99 -1.94
N TYR A 23 -0.38 -13.94 -2.26
CA TYR A 23 -1.69 -13.71 -1.67
C TYR A 23 -2.72 -14.76 -2.13
N ILE A 24 -2.80 -15.02 -3.44
CA ILE A 24 -3.68 -16.06 -4.02
C ILE A 24 -3.36 -17.43 -3.42
N LYS A 25 -2.07 -17.76 -3.31
CA LYS A 25 -1.64 -19.02 -2.70
C LYS A 25 -2.08 -19.13 -1.25
N ALA A 26 -1.98 -18.06 -0.47
CA ALA A 26 -2.46 -18.05 0.91
C ALA A 26 -3.98 -18.25 1.00
N ILE A 27 -4.76 -17.56 0.16
CA ILE A 27 -6.22 -17.76 0.09
C ILE A 27 -6.54 -19.22 -0.23
N ASN A 28 -5.96 -19.76 -1.31
CA ASN A 28 -6.24 -21.11 -1.78
C ASN A 28 -5.87 -22.17 -0.73
N GLN A 29 -4.77 -21.95 0.01
CA GLN A 29 -4.33 -22.85 1.07
C GLN A 29 -5.26 -22.83 2.29
N GLU A 30 -5.63 -21.66 2.78
CA GLU A 30 -6.40 -21.55 4.03
C GLU A 30 -7.91 -21.77 3.83
N LEU A 31 -8.46 -21.39 2.67
CA LEU A 31 -9.89 -21.54 2.38
C LEU A 31 -10.20 -22.83 1.60
N ASN A 32 -9.18 -23.55 1.13
CA ASN A 32 -9.33 -24.75 0.28
C ASN A 32 -10.21 -24.48 -0.97
N ILE A 33 -10.00 -23.31 -1.58
CA ILE A 33 -10.67 -22.86 -2.82
C ILE A 33 -9.64 -22.68 -3.95
N GLN A 34 -10.13 -22.31 -5.14
CA GLN A 34 -9.30 -22.03 -6.30
C GLN A 34 -9.64 -20.64 -6.82
N VAL A 35 -8.90 -19.65 -6.33
CA VAL A 35 -8.88 -18.28 -6.82
C VAL A 35 -7.79 -18.14 -7.87
N THR A 36 -8.12 -17.46 -8.96
CA THR A 36 -7.20 -17.10 -10.04
C THR A 36 -6.76 -15.64 -9.94
N ALA A 37 -5.65 -15.30 -10.61
CA ALA A 37 -5.20 -13.91 -10.71
C ALA A 37 -6.26 -13.00 -11.35
N ASP A 38 -6.92 -13.48 -12.41
CA ASP A 38 -7.97 -12.73 -13.11
C ASP A 38 -9.17 -12.42 -12.21
N GLU A 39 -9.58 -13.35 -11.34
CA GLU A 39 -10.65 -13.13 -10.37
C GLU A 39 -10.26 -12.05 -9.36
N LEU A 40 -9.06 -12.14 -8.78
CA LEU A 40 -8.55 -11.14 -7.85
C LEU A 40 -8.41 -9.75 -8.51
N CYS A 41 -7.85 -9.69 -9.73
CA CYS A 41 -7.68 -8.43 -10.49
C CYS A 41 -9.01 -7.70 -10.70
N LYS A 42 -10.09 -8.42 -10.98
CA LYS A 42 -11.41 -7.84 -11.26
C LYS A 42 -12.02 -7.15 -10.05
N LEU A 43 -11.64 -7.53 -8.84
CA LEU A 43 -12.18 -6.92 -7.62
C LEU A 43 -11.63 -5.50 -7.42
N ASN A 44 -10.34 -5.30 -7.69
CA ASN A 44 -9.67 -4.01 -7.52
C ASN A 44 -9.97 -3.37 -6.13
N VAL A 45 -9.81 -4.17 -5.08
CA VAL A 45 -10.11 -3.82 -3.68
C VAL A 45 -8.92 -4.19 -2.77
N THR A 46 -8.99 -3.78 -1.50
CA THR A 46 -7.99 -4.13 -0.49
C THR A 46 -7.91 -5.64 -0.25
N ASP A 47 -6.82 -6.14 0.33
CA ASP A 47 -6.68 -7.54 0.74
C ASP A 47 -7.88 -7.98 1.60
N ALA A 48 -8.20 -7.21 2.63
CA ALA A 48 -9.29 -7.53 3.55
C ALA A 48 -10.64 -7.64 2.83
N SER A 49 -10.92 -6.74 1.87
CA SER A 49 -12.15 -6.76 1.09
C SER A 49 -12.19 -7.88 0.07
N ALA A 50 -11.05 -8.22 -0.53
CA ALA A 50 -10.94 -9.34 -1.46
C ALA A 50 -11.19 -10.67 -0.74
N LEU A 51 -10.63 -10.84 0.46
CA LEU A 51 -10.86 -12.03 1.25
C LEU A 51 -12.33 -12.16 1.67
N ASP A 52 -12.97 -11.07 2.11
CA ASP A 52 -14.41 -11.08 2.42
C ASP A 52 -15.26 -11.49 1.22
N HIS A 53 -14.93 -10.98 0.03
CA HIS A 53 -15.60 -11.38 -1.20
C HIS A 53 -15.51 -12.90 -1.43
N PHE A 54 -14.32 -13.50 -1.30
CA PHE A 54 -14.17 -14.94 -1.51
C PHE A 54 -14.84 -15.78 -0.40
N ILE A 55 -14.80 -15.33 0.85
CA ILE A 55 -15.53 -15.98 1.95
C ILE A 55 -17.03 -16.05 1.63
N GLU A 56 -17.60 -14.93 1.16
CA GLU A 56 -19.01 -14.83 0.80
C GLU A 56 -19.35 -15.66 -0.44
N CYS A 57 -18.58 -15.52 -1.52
CA CYS A 57 -18.79 -16.22 -2.79
C CYS A 57 -18.74 -17.74 -2.64
N TYR A 58 -17.81 -18.25 -1.83
CA TYR A 58 -17.67 -19.69 -1.57
C TYR A 58 -18.45 -20.17 -0.34
N GLN A 59 -19.23 -19.28 0.29
CA GLN A 59 -20.10 -19.57 1.44
C GLN A 59 -19.39 -20.22 2.62
N ILE A 60 -18.11 -19.88 2.83
CA ILE A 60 -17.26 -20.39 3.91
C ILE A 60 -17.89 -20.01 5.26
N LYS A 61 -17.96 -20.97 6.20
CA LYS A 61 -18.72 -20.83 7.47
C LYS A 61 -17.84 -20.50 8.67
N GLU A 62 -16.55 -20.67 8.51
CA GLU A 62 -15.52 -20.35 9.48
C GLU A 62 -15.56 -18.86 9.83
N SER A 63 -15.11 -18.53 11.04
CA SER A 63 -15.12 -17.14 11.50
C SER A 63 -14.26 -16.27 10.60
N ARG A 64 -14.86 -15.21 10.05
CA ARG A 64 -14.16 -14.16 9.29
C ARG A 64 -12.85 -13.75 9.95
N SER A 65 -12.89 -13.45 11.24
CA SER A 65 -11.70 -13.00 11.99
C SER A 65 -10.58 -14.05 12.06
N VAL A 66 -10.93 -15.34 12.09
CA VAL A 66 -9.98 -16.46 12.10
C VAL A 66 -9.36 -16.62 10.72
N LEU A 67 -10.18 -16.61 9.67
CA LEU A 67 -9.73 -16.72 8.28
C LEU A 67 -8.81 -15.56 7.90
N HIS A 68 -9.17 -14.32 8.22
CA HIS A 68 -8.32 -13.14 7.99
C HIS A 68 -6.94 -13.32 8.63
N ARG A 69 -6.90 -13.75 9.89
CA ARG A 69 -5.63 -13.96 10.60
C ARG A 69 -4.81 -15.10 9.99
N GLN A 70 -5.45 -16.19 9.56
CA GLN A 70 -4.78 -17.32 8.93
C GLN A 70 -4.19 -16.93 7.57
N VAL A 71 -5.00 -16.33 6.70
CA VAL A 71 -4.58 -15.88 5.38
C VAL A 71 -3.48 -14.82 5.48
N GLU A 72 -3.65 -13.79 6.32
CA GLU A 72 -2.62 -12.76 6.52
C GLU A 72 -1.29 -13.38 6.98
N LYS A 73 -1.33 -14.35 7.90
CA LYS A 73 -0.13 -15.04 8.39
C LYS A 73 0.55 -15.85 7.29
N THR A 74 -0.21 -16.64 6.54
CA THR A 74 0.33 -17.48 5.46
C THR A 74 0.87 -16.63 4.32
N TYR A 75 0.15 -15.56 3.95
CA TYR A 75 0.60 -14.57 2.98
C TYR A 75 1.91 -13.90 3.42
N TYR A 76 1.99 -13.43 4.67
CA TYR A 76 3.22 -12.84 5.22
C TYR A 76 4.41 -13.78 5.11
N GLN A 77 4.23 -15.07 5.40
CA GLN A 77 5.32 -16.05 5.33
C GLN A 77 5.78 -16.28 3.89
N LEU A 78 4.84 -16.44 2.96
CA LEU A 78 5.12 -16.61 1.53
C LEU A 78 5.84 -15.40 0.96
N LEU A 79 5.32 -14.20 1.22
CA LEU A 79 5.91 -12.95 0.74
C LEU A 79 7.29 -12.72 1.34
N ARG A 80 7.48 -12.98 2.65
CA ARG A 80 8.79 -12.83 3.30
C ARG A 80 9.83 -13.72 2.64
N GLN A 81 9.48 -14.96 2.32
CA GLN A 81 10.38 -15.87 1.63
C GLN A 81 10.73 -15.34 0.23
N ALA A 82 9.73 -14.92 -0.54
CA ALA A 82 9.93 -14.36 -1.89
C ALA A 82 10.82 -13.10 -1.88
N LEU A 83 10.63 -12.21 -0.91
CA LEU A 83 11.45 -10.99 -0.76
C LEU A 83 12.91 -11.31 -0.39
N ILE A 84 13.15 -12.34 0.43
CA ILE A 84 14.50 -12.82 0.77
C ILE A 84 15.17 -13.39 -0.47
N GLU A 85 14.47 -14.21 -1.25
CA GLU A 85 14.98 -14.84 -2.48
C GLU A 85 15.30 -13.80 -3.56
N ARG A 86 14.48 -12.76 -3.69
CA ARG A 86 14.70 -11.68 -4.65
C ARG A 86 15.95 -10.86 -4.35
N ASN A 87 16.31 -10.71 -3.07
CA ASN A 87 17.52 -10.04 -2.61
C ASN A 87 17.77 -8.68 -3.31
N TYR A 88 16.90 -7.70 -3.06
CA TYR A 88 17.02 -6.37 -3.66
C TYR A 88 18.40 -5.77 -3.49
N SER A 89 18.88 -5.13 -4.57
CA SER A 89 20.17 -4.48 -4.58
C SER A 89 20.24 -3.35 -3.56
N ASP A 90 21.43 -3.04 -3.07
CA ASP A 90 21.62 -1.90 -2.17
C ASP A 90 21.27 -0.56 -2.88
N GLN A 91 21.38 -0.52 -4.20
CA GLN A 91 20.99 0.63 -5.01
C GLN A 91 19.47 0.86 -4.96
N ASP A 92 18.66 -0.20 -5.09
CA ASP A 92 17.20 -0.08 -5.03
C ASP A 92 16.72 0.34 -3.64
N LYS A 93 17.32 -0.25 -2.60
CA LYS A 93 17.06 0.16 -1.20
C LYS A 93 17.44 1.62 -0.98
N ALA A 94 18.57 2.08 -1.51
CA ALA A 94 19.02 3.46 -1.39
C ALA A 94 18.05 4.44 -2.09
N LYS A 95 17.52 4.11 -3.27
CA LYS A 95 16.52 4.92 -3.98
C LYS A 95 15.29 5.17 -3.10
N VAL A 96 14.72 4.10 -2.55
CA VAL A 96 13.54 4.20 -1.65
C VAL A 96 13.90 4.98 -0.38
N HIS A 97 15.05 4.68 0.24
CA HIS A 97 15.49 5.37 1.45
C HIS A 97 15.65 6.89 1.24
N ASN A 98 16.23 7.29 0.12
CA ASN A 98 16.41 8.70 -0.23
C ASN A 98 15.06 9.40 -0.41
N LEU A 99 14.11 8.78 -1.11
CA LEU A 99 12.76 9.32 -1.27
C LEU A 99 12.11 9.61 0.09
N PHE A 100 12.09 8.64 1.00
CA PHE A 100 11.48 8.83 2.32
C PHE A 100 12.25 9.86 3.17
N SER A 101 13.58 9.91 3.05
CA SER A 101 14.41 10.87 3.77
C SER A 101 14.16 12.31 3.31
N GLU A 102 14.07 12.53 1.99
CA GLU A 102 13.77 13.83 1.39
C GLU A 102 12.36 14.31 1.75
N LEU A 103 11.36 13.43 1.64
CA LEU A 103 9.98 13.74 2.04
C LEU A 103 9.89 14.11 3.53
N LYS A 104 10.57 13.36 4.42
CA LYS A 104 10.60 13.65 5.86
C LYS A 104 11.34 14.95 6.20
N ALA A 105 12.31 15.38 5.38
CA ALA A 105 13.09 16.59 5.62
C ALA A 105 12.32 17.88 5.26
N ARG A 106 11.26 17.78 4.44
CA ARG A 106 10.44 18.92 4.05
C ARG A 106 9.58 19.42 5.20
N LYS A 107 9.71 20.70 5.52
CA LYS A 107 8.94 21.37 6.61
C LYS A 107 7.59 21.89 6.16
N ASP A 108 7.35 21.96 4.87
CA ASP A 108 6.14 22.48 4.28
C ASP A 108 5.07 21.41 4.02
N LEU A 109 5.41 20.14 4.28
CA LEU A 109 4.51 19.00 4.18
C LEU A 109 4.56 18.10 5.40
N HIS A 110 3.47 17.38 5.62
CA HIS A 110 3.39 16.21 6.49
C HIS A 110 3.23 14.96 5.62
N LEU A 111 3.94 13.89 5.95
CA LEU A 111 3.89 12.63 5.20
C LEU A 111 3.00 11.62 5.92
N ALA A 112 2.02 11.09 5.20
CA ALA A 112 1.27 9.90 5.55
C ALA A 112 1.47 8.80 4.50
N VAL A 113 1.42 7.55 4.93
CA VAL A 113 1.56 6.36 4.09
C VAL A 113 0.29 5.55 4.14
N VAL A 114 -0.17 5.07 2.99
CA VAL A 114 -1.31 4.17 2.85
C VAL A 114 -0.94 2.91 2.10
N SER A 115 -1.66 1.82 2.37
CA SER A 115 -1.55 0.58 1.60
C SER A 115 -2.91 -0.11 1.56
N SER A 116 -3.26 -0.63 0.39
CA SER A 116 -4.37 -1.54 0.14
C SER A 116 -4.15 -2.95 0.70
N HIS A 117 -2.93 -3.26 1.16
CA HIS A 117 -2.62 -4.51 1.83
C HIS A 117 -2.78 -4.44 3.35
N TRP A 118 -2.76 -5.60 4.02
CA TRP A 118 -2.67 -5.63 5.48
C TRP A 118 -1.41 -4.91 5.99
N GLY A 119 -1.50 -4.34 7.18
CA GLY A 119 -0.43 -3.54 7.77
C GLY A 119 0.86 -4.35 8.00
N SER A 120 0.75 -5.65 8.27
CA SER A 120 1.92 -6.54 8.40
C SER A 120 2.65 -6.73 7.07
N ILE A 121 1.91 -6.80 5.97
CA ILE A 121 2.40 -6.96 4.59
C ILE A 121 3.09 -5.68 4.12
N ALA A 122 2.41 -4.54 4.26
CA ALA A 122 2.97 -3.23 3.97
C ALA A 122 4.29 -2.97 4.73
N LYS A 123 4.32 -3.30 6.03
CA LYS A 123 5.53 -3.20 6.86
C LYS A 123 6.64 -4.11 6.38
N LEU A 124 6.32 -5.33 5.94
CA LEU A 124 7.29 -6.28 5.42
C LEU A 124 7.93 -5.80 4.12
N LYS A 125 7.15 -5.24 3.19
CA LYS A 125 7.63 -4.64 1.93
C LYS A 125 8.59 -3.48 2.21
N LEU A 126 8.19 -2.56 3.09
CA LEU A 126 9.03 -1.45 3.53
C LEU A 126 10.32 -1.91 4.23
N TRP A 127 10.23 -2.92 5.09
CA TRP A 127 11.39 -3.51 5.74
C TRP A 127 12.37 -4.12 4.73
N ALA A 128 11.88 -4.80 3.69
CA ALA A 128 12.74 -5.35 2.63
C ALA A 128 13.50 -4.25 1.86
N MET A 129 12.94 -3.03 1.83
CA MET A 129 13.59 -1.82 1.28
C MET A 129 14.46 -1.06 2.29
N GLY A 130 14.58 -1.55 3.53
CA GLY A 130 15.32 -0.85 4.59
C GLY A 130 14.61 0.38 5.17
N ILE A 131 13.29 0.49 4.97
CA ILE A 131 12.48 1.59 5.52
C ILE A 131 11.87 1.19 6.87
N GLU A 132 12.21 1.97 7.90
CA GLU A 132 11.50 1.90 9.17
C GLU A 132 10.29 2.85 9.19
N LEU A 133 9.11 2.29 9.44
CA LEU A 133 7.86 3.04 9.61
C LEU A 133 7.75 3.75 10.96
N ASN A 134 8.70 3.55 11.87
CA ASN A 134 8.68 4.17 13.18
C ASN A 134 8.59 5.69 13.00
N ARG A 135 7.47 6.29 13.46
CA ARG A 135 7.12 7.73 13.39
C ARG A 135 6.52 8.24 12.08
N LEU A 136 6.02 7.37 11.19
CA LEU A 136 5.20 7.79 10.07
C LEU A 136 3.72 7.62 10.38
N THR A 137 2.91 8.62 10.00
CA THR A 137 1.46 8.44 9.94
C THR A 137 1.17 7.34 8.92
N PHE A 138 0.46 6.29 9.34
CA PHE A 138 0.23 5.11 8.51
C PHE A 138 -1.21 4.63 8.66
N ALA A 139 -1.82 4.16 7.58
CA ALA A 139 -3.06 3.39 7.59
C ALA A 139 -3.04 2.28 6.53
N SER A 140 -3.77 1.20 6.74
CA SER A 140 -3.83 0.12 5.75
C SER A 140 -5.14 -0.68 5.78
N ALA A 141 -5.23 -1.77 5.00
CA ALA A 141 -6.37 -2.68 5.02
C ALA A 141 -6.60 -3.40 6.36
N SER A 142 -5.65 -3.31 7.30
CA SER A 142 -5.88 -3.75 8.68
C SER A 142 -6.78 -2.78 9.46
N ASP A 143 -6.88 -1.53 9.03
CA ASP A 143 -7.66 -0.49 9.70
C ASP A 143 -9.06 -0.31 9.10
N ALA A 144 -9.23 -0.55 7.79
CA ALA A 144 -10.50 -0.40 7.11
C ALA A 144 -10.63 -1.32 5.90
N LEU A 145 -11.88 -1.66 5.55
CA LEU A 145 -12.17 -2.57 4.45
C LEU A 145 -11.98 -1.91 3.09
N HIS A 146 -12.44 -0.67 2.92
CA HIS A 146 -12.36 0.03 1.63
C HIS A 146 -11.17 0.97 1.60
N PHE A 147 -10.49 1.06 0.44
CA PHE A 147 -9.29 1.89 0.33
C PHE A 147 -9.56 3.39 0.54
N VAL A 148 -10.76 3.86 0.20
CA VAL A 148 -11.20 5.23 0.52
C VAL A 148 -11.17 5.51 2.03
N ASP A 149 -11.56 4.53 2.84
CA ASP A 149 -11.57 4.65 4.31
C ASP A 149 -10.15 4.61 4.86
N VAL A 150 -9.25 3.84 4.24
CA VAL A 150 -7.82 3.83 4.56
C VAL A 150 -7.20 5.22 4.35
N VAL A 151 -7.47 5.84 3.19
CA VAL A 151 -6.96 7.19 2.87
C VAL A 151 -7.57 8.26 3.78
N ALA A 152 -8.87 8.16 4.07
CA ALA A 152 -9.54 9.05 5.00
C ALA A 152 -8.97 8.94 6.42
N LEU A 153 -8.68 7.72 6.88
CA LEU A 153 -8.09 7.47 8.19
C LEU A 153 -6.64 7.96 8.27
N ALA A 154 -5.83 7.77 7.23
CA ALA A 154 -4.48 8.34 7.16
C ALA A 154 -4.51 9.87 7.26
N SER A 155 -5.44 10.53 6.55
CA SER A 155 -5.66 11.97 6.67
C SER A 155 -6.04 12.40 8.10
N PHE A 156 -6.92 11.64 8.73
CA PHE A 156 -7.34 11.91 10.10
C PHE A 156 -6.19 11.77 11.10
N ARG A 157 -5.41 10.68 11.01
CA ARG A 157 -4.23 10.46 11.84
C ARG A 157 -3.18 11.55 11.62
N ALA A 158 -2.93 11.95 10.37
CA ALA A 158 -1.99 13.01 10.03
C ALA A 158 -2.38 14.35 10.69
N LYS A 159 -3.68 14.68 10.70
CA LYS A 159 -4.19 15.86 11.38
C LYS A 159 -3.93 15.81 12.89
N GLN A 160 -4.08 14.64 13.51
CA GLN A 160 -3.80 14.47 14.93
C GLN A 160 -2.30 14.61 15.23
N ASP A 161 -1.46 14.00 14.40
CA ASP A 161 0.00 14.03 14.54
C ASP A 161 0.56 15.44 14.34
N ALA A 162 0.04 16.19 13.36
CA ALA A 162 0.46 17.55 13.05
C ALA A 162 -0.12 18.62 14.00
N GLY A 163 -1.29 18.35 14.60
CA GLY A 163 -2.00 19.32 15.43
C GLY A 163 -2.64 20.49 14.66
N GLU A 164 -2.67 20.44 13.33
CA GLU A 164 -3.22 21.50 12.47
C GLU A 164 -4.00 20.94 11.26
N LEU A 165 -4.73 21.82 10.57
CA LEU A 165 -5.40 21.49 9.32
C LEU A 165 -4.45 21.71 8.13
N PHE A 166 -4.51 20.81 7.16
CA PHE A 166 -3.74 20.94 5.93
C PHE A 166 -4.48 21.84 4.93
N ALA A 167 -3.74 22.74 4.29
CA ALA A 167 -4.29 23.63 3.25
C ALA A 167 -4.60 22.87 1.96
N GLU A 168 -3.85 21.80 1.71
CA GLU A 168 -3.95 20.94 0.54
C GLU A 168 -3.60 19.51 0.96
N ARG A 169 -4.30 18.53 0.39
CA ARG A 169 -4.01 17.10 0.56
C ARG A 169 -3.81 16.49 -0.82
N LEU A 170 -2.71 15.76 -0.98
CA LEU A 170 -2.32 15.13 -2.23
C LEU A 170 -2.24 13.62 -2.03
N LEU A 171 -3.05 12.86 -2.75
CA LEU A 171 -2.96 11.41 -2.85
C LEU A 171 -2.05 11.07 -4.02
N ILE A 172 -0.92 10.43 -3.73
CA ILE A 172 0.10 10.06 -4.70
C ILE A 172 0.04 8.55 -4.89
N SER A 173 -0.40 8.11 -6.07
CA SER A 173 -0.69 6.70 -6.35
C SER A 173 -0.89 6.45 -7.85
N ASP A 174 -0.35 5.33 -8.35
CA ASP A 174 -0.65 4.83 -9.71
C ASP A 174 -1.85 3.86 -9.74
N ALA A 175 -2.42 3.49 -8.58
CA ALA A 175 -3.60 2.63 -8.53
C ALA A 175 -4.79 3.25 -9.31
N GLU A 176 -5.45 2.44 -10.14
CA GLU A 176 -6.55 2.88 -11.02
C GLU A 176 -7.69 3.56 -10.23
N ALA A 177 -7.97 3.08 -9.02
CA ALA A 177 -9.03 3.63 -8.16
C ALA A 177 -8.67 4.97 -7.49
N ALA A 178 -7.40 5.37 -7.46
CA ALA A 178 -6.92 6.49 -6.64
C ALA A 178 -7.50 7.84 -7.08
N CYS A 179 -7.65 8.09 -8.38
CA CYS A 179 -8.25 9.34 -8.89
C CYS A 179 -9.70 9.51 -8.42
N LYS A 180 -10.49 8.43 -8.42
CA LYS A 180 -11.87 8.44 -7.91
C LYS A 180 -11.91 8.69 -6.41
N ILE A 181 -11.03 8.03 -5.65
CA ILE A 181 -10.93 8.18 -4.19
C ILE A 181 -10.55 9.62 -3.82
N ALA A 182 -9.55 10.19 -4.47
CA ALA A 182 -9.15 11.58 -4.22
C ALA A 182 -10.31 12.53 -4.48
N LYS A 183 -11.04 12.36 -5.59
CA LYS A 183 -12.22 13.18 -5.90
C LYS A 183 -13.31 13.08 -4.82
N GLU A 184 -13.58 11.87 -4.33
CA GLU A 184 -14.55 11.63 -3.25
C GLU A 184 -14.14 12.32 -1.95
N LEU A 185 -12.86 12.26 -1.62
CA LEU A 185 -12.30 12.88 -0.42
C LEU A 185 -12.01 14.38 -0.58
N LYS A 186 -12.14 14.94 -1.79
CA LYS A 186 -11.76 16.32 -2.16
C LYS A 186 -10.26 16.58 -2.04
N ASP A 187 -9.47 15.59 -2.40
CA ASP A 187 -8.01 15.64 -2.48
C ASP A 187 -7.55 15.81 -3.93
N THR A 188 -6.33 16.31 -4.09
CA THR A 188 -5.65 16.31 -5.38
C THR A 188 -5.03 14.93 -5.60
N TRP A 189 -5.32 14.27 -6.72
CA TRP A 189 -4.62 13.04 -7.11
C TRP A 189 -3.43 13.37 -8.00
N LEU A 190 -2.32 12.66 -7.80
CA LEU A 190 -1.15 12.66 -8.66
C LEU A 190 -0.68 11.22 -8.91
N SER A 191 -0.34 10.91 -10.15
CA SER A 191 0.48 9.72 -10.44
C SER A 191 1.90 9.90 -9.87
N TYR A 192 2.67 8.82 -9.78
CA TYR A 192 4.08 8.88 -9.38
C TYR A 192 4.91 9.79 -10.31
N GLU A 193 4.63 9.75 -11.62
CA GLU A 193 5.26 10.61 -12.63
C GLU A 193 4.90 12.10 -12.42
N GLN A 194 3.62 12.41 -12.18
CA GLN A 194 3.19 13.80 -11.94
C GLN A 194 3.76 14.35 -10.63
N ALA A 195 3.89 13.50 -9.60
CA ALA A 195 4.54 13.85 -8.36
C ALA A 195 6.04 14.13 -8.57
N ALA A 196 6.70 13.41 -9.48
CA ALA A 196 8.09 13.66 -9.83
C ALA A 196 8.37 15.06 -10.39
N ALA A 197 7.42 15.59 -11.17
CA ALA A 197 7.50 16.95 -11.70
C ALA A 197 7.37 18.06 -10.63
N LEU A 198 7.04 17.71 -9.38
CA LEU A 198 6.89 18.65 -8.25
C LEU A 198 8.11 18.65 -7.30
N ASP A 199 9.30 18.31 -7.81
CA ASP A 199 10.53 18.11 -7.04
C ASP A 199 10.39 17.05 -5.94
N ILE A 200 9.56 16.03 -6.19
CA ILE A 200 9.43 14.86 -5.31
C ILE A 200 10.15 13.72 -6.00
N ASN A 201 11.24 13.20 -5.46
CA ASN A 201 12.14 12.31 -6.19
C ASN A 201 11.62 10.85 -6.33
N ILE A 202 10.34 10.70 -6.65
CA ILE A 202 9.62 9.44 -6.83
C ILE A 202 10.06 8.75 -8.13
N ALA A 203 10.42 9.51 -9.17
CA ALA A 203 10.90 8.99 -10.45
C ALA A 203 12.25 8.25 -10.38
N TYR A 204 12.96 8.25 -9.25
CA TYR A 204 14.16 7.44 -9.09
C TYR A 204 13.86 6.04 -8.55
N VAL A 205 12.68 5.82 -7.96
CA VAL A 205 12.28 4.51 -7.42
C VAL A 205 11.77 3.60 -8.54
N ARG A 206 11.02 4.16 -9.49
CA ARG A 206 10.66 3.50 -10.75
C ARG A 206 11.53 4.10 -11.83
N GLU A 207 12.26 3.30 -12.60
CA GLU A 207 13.01 3.78 -13.76
C GLU A 207 12.04 4.30 -14.83
N TYR A 208 11.51 5.51 -14.64
CA TYR A 208 10.91 6.25 -15.73
C TYR A 208 12.09 6.79 -16.53
N GLU A 209 12.42 6.11 -17.63
CA GLU A 209 13.20 6.75 -18.69
C GLU A 209 12.41 8.00 -19.10
N MET A 210 12.87 9.19 -18.69
CA MET A 210 12.38 10.43 -19.26
C MET A 210 12.81 10.43 -20.73
N ALA A 211 11.90 10.03 -21.61
CA ALA A 211 12.05 10.12 -23.06
C ALA A 211 12.02 11.59 -23.53
#